data_AF-A0A9N9JYD9-F1
#
_entry.id   AF-A0A9N9JYD9-F1
#
_cell.length_a   1.000
_cell.length_b   1.000
_cell.length_c   1.000
_cell.angle_alpha   90.00
_cell.angle_beta   90.00
_cell.angle_gamma   90.00
#
_symmetry.space_group_name_H-M   'P 1'
#
loop_
_entity.id
_entity.type
_entity.pdbx_description
1 polymer ?
#
loop_
_entity_poly.entity_id
_entity_poly.type
_entity_poly.pdbx_seq_one_letter_code
_entity_poly.pdbx_strand_id
1 'polypeptide(L)'
;LTLHNLEERGMTQSFFTLWFSYINKFSRVHDKKLVIVALCALIELPVEQLPHTLQAGWSQVLDGILEVFKSLPKAEEGDENVIDEDVKYLEFLAQEKRKSHMNHL
;
A
#
# COMPACT_ATOMS: atom_id res chain seq x y z
N LEU A 1 22.58 3.17 -6.28
CA LEU A 1 23.05 4.47 -5.73
C LEU A 1 22.45 4.76 -4.35
N THR A 2 21.13 4.74 -4.18
CA THR A 2 20.46 5.08 -2.90
C THR A 2 20.88 4.21 -1.71
N LEU A 3 20.81 2.88 -1.86
CA LEU A 3 21.17 1.94 -0.78
C LEU A 3 22.64 2.06 -0.36
N HIS A 4 23.53 2.26 -1.34
CA HIS A 4 24.95 2.47 -1.08
C HIS A 4 25.18 3.74 -0.26
N ASN A 5 24.53 4.86 -0.60
CA ASN A 5 24.71 6.10 0.13
C ASN A 5 24.11 6.06 1.56
N LEU A 6 23.05 5.28 1.78
CA LEU A 6 22.54 5.01 3.12
C LEU A 6 23.57 4.23 3.96
N GLU A 7 24.22 3.23 3.36
CA GLU A 7 25.22 2.40 4.04
C GLU A 7 26.49 3.19 4.38
N GLU A 8 27.00 3.98 3.44
CA GLU A 8 28.17 4.86 3.67
C GLU A 8 27.96 5.83 4.84
N ARG A 9 26.71 6.20 5.11
CA ARG A 9 26.32 7.09 6.21
C ARG A 9 25.90 6.34 7.48
N GLY A 10 25.92 5.01 7.48
CA GLY A 10 25.45 4.19 8.60
C GLY A 10 23.94 4.33 8.88
N MET A 11 23.15 4.74 7.87
CA MET A 11 21.72 5.02 8.02
C MET A 11 20.82 3.90 7.49
N THR A 12 21.38 2.84 6.89
CA THR A 12 20.58 1.73 6.35
C THR A 12 19.68 1.10 7.41
N GLN A 13 20.25 0.73 8.57
CA GLN A 13 19.47 0.09 9.62
C GLN A 13 18.30 0.97 10.08
N SER A 14 18.60 2.23 10.44
CA SER A 14 17.61 3.16 10.95
C SER A 14 16.53 3.48 9.92
N PHE A 15 16.90 3.63 8.64
CA PHE A 15 15.95 3.83 7.54
C PHE A 15 15.00 2.64 7.40
N PHE A 16 15.51 1.41 7.30
CA PHE A 16 14.66 0.23 7.10
C PHE A 16 13.84 -0.11 8.34
N THR A 17 14.39 0.05 9.55
CA THR A 17 13.61 -0.06 10.80
C THR A 17 12.45 0.91 10.82
N LEU A 18 12.70 2.19 10.48
CA LEU A 18 11.64 3.18 10.41
C LEU A 18 10.64 2.82 9.32
N TRP A 19 11.10 2.58 8.09
CA TRP A 19 10.25 2.31 6.95
C TRP A 19 9.32 1.11 7.20
N PHE A 20 9.85 -0.03 7.66
CA PHE A 20 9.03 -1.20 7.96
C PHE A 20 8.05 -0.99 9.12
N SER A 21 8.35 -0.11 10.08
CA SER A 21 7.39 0.24 11.15
C SER A 21 6.18 1.07 10.65
N TYR A 22 6.26 1.64 9.45
CA TYR A 22 5.18 2.44 8.83
C TYR A 22 4.59 1.81 7.57
N ILE A 23 5.20 0.78 6.99
CA ILE A 23 4.82 0.21 5.69
C ILE A 23 3.37 -0.31 5.67
N ASN A 24 2.88 -0.83 6.79
CA ASN A 24 1.51 -1.34 6.93
C ASN A 24 0.48 -0.24 7.28
N LYS A 25 0.93 1.00 7.50
CA LYS A 25 0.05 2.13 7.90
C LYS A 25 -0.48 2.92 6.71
N PHE A 26 0.00 2.67 5.49
CA PHE A 26 -0.54 3.30 4.29
C PHE A 26 -1.97 2.78 4.05
N SER A 27 -2.95 3.69 4.01
CA SER A 27 -4.36 3.35 3.78
C SER A 27 -4.76 3.45 2.31
N ARG A 28 -4.23 4.41 1.57
CA ARG A 28 -4.58 4.69 0.16
C ARG A 28 -4.00 3.63 -0.78
N VAL A 29 -4.79 3.22 -1.78
CA VAL A 29 -4.36 2.21 -2.76
C VAL A 29 -3.10 2.62 -3.53
N HIS A 30 -2.97 3.90 -3.90
CA HIS A 30 -1.82 4.39 -4.65
C HIS A 30 -0.53 4.26 -3.83
N ASP A 31 -0.57 4.58 -2.54
CA ASP A 31 0.58 4.47 -1.64
C ASP A 31 0.97 3.00 -1.46
N LYS A 32 -0.01 2.10 -1.31
CA LYS A 32 0.22 0.65 -1.23
C LYS A 32 0.84 0.10 -2.51
N LYS A 33 0.34 0.50 -3.68
CA LYS A 33 0.90 0.14 -4.99
C LYS A 33 2.35 0.62 -5.13
N LEU A 34 2.63 1.85 -4.71
CA LEU A 34 4.00 2.40 -4.73
C LEU A 34 4.95 1.63 -3.82
N VAL A 35 4.51 1.30 -2.61
CA VAL A 35 5.28 0.49 -1.67
C VAL A 35 5.61 -0.87 -2.28
N ILE A 36 4.62 -1.55 -2.85
CA ILE A 36 4.82 -2.86 -3.47
C ILE A 36 5.84 -2.79 -4.61
N VAL A 37 5.75 -1.77 -5.47
CA VAL A 37 6.74 -1.55 -6.55
C VAL A 37 8.14 -1.33 -5.97
N ALA A 38 8.28 -0.56 -4.89
CA ALA A 38 9.56 -0.35 -4.22
C ALA A 38 10.13 -1.65 -3.62
N LEU A 39 9.27 -2.50 -3.04
CA LEU A 39 9.68 -3.82 -2.53
C LEU A 39 10.06 -4.78 -3.66
N CYS A 40 9.36 -4.78 -4.80
CA CYS A 40 9.77 -5.53 -5.99
C CYS A 40 11.17 -5.12 -6.44
N ALA A 41 11.42 -3.80 -6.58
CA ALA A 41 12.71 -3.28 -6.98
C ALA A 41 13.84 -3.69 -6.02
N LEU A 42 13.53 -3.88 -4.73
CA LEU A 42 14.48 -4.38 -3.74
C LEU A 42 14.77 -5.87 -3.92
N ILE A 43 13.75 -6.68 -4.21
CA ILE A 43 13.88 -8.14 -4.42
C ILE A 43 14.58 -8.47 -5.75
N GLU A 44 14.45 -7.61 -6.76
CA GLU A 44 15.14 -7.77 -8.05
C GLU A 44 16.66 -7.59 -7.95
N LEU A 45 17.16 -6.96 -6.87
CA LEU A 45 18.59 -6.80 -6.66
C LEU A 45 19.21 -8.13 -6.20
N PRO A 46 20.35 -8.56 -6.79
CA PRO A 46 21.15 -9.63 -6.23
C PRO A 46 21.50 -9.34 -4.77
N VAL A 47 21.46 -10.35 -3.91
CA VAL A 47 21.69 -10.19 -2.46
C VAL A 47 23.07 -9.57 -2.20
N GLU A 48 24.06 -9.87 -3.05
CA GLU A 48 25.41 -9.36 -2.97
C GLU A 48 25.49 -7.83 -3.20
N GLN A 49 24.48 -7.24 -3.84
CA GLN A 49 24.37 -5.80 -4.09
C GLN A 49 23.61 -5.07 -2.98
N LEU A 50 22.98 -5.79 -2.06
CA LEU A 50 22.33 -5.20 -0.90
C LEU A 50 23.38 -4.77 0.14
N PRO A 51 23.11 -3.74 0.96
CA PRO A 51 24.00 -3.40 2.07
C PRO A 51 24.13 -4.55 3.07
N HIS A 52 25.29 -4.70 3.72
CA HIS A 52 25.55 -5.80 4.67
C HIS A 52 24.53 -5.85 5.81
N THR A 53 24.12 -4.68 6.31
CA THR A 53 23.05 -4.55 7.30
C THR A 53 21.76 -5.24 6.84
N LEU A 54 21.40 -5.09 5.56
CA LEU A 54 20.18 -5.67 4.99
C LEU A 54 20.36 -7.17 4.69
N GLN A 55 21.54 -7.56 4.21
CA GLN A 55 21.89 -8.97 3.96
C GLN A 55 21.73 -9.83 5.22
N ALA A 56 22.18 -9.32 6.38
CA ALA A 56 22.12 -10.04 7.65
C ALA A 56 20.68 -10.34 8.13
N GLY A 57 19.71 -9.50 7.76
CA GLY A 57 18.29 -9.65 8.13
C GLY A 57 17.38 -9.98 6.95
N TRP A 58 17.94 -10.43 5.81
CA TRP A 58 17.22 -10.48 4.55
C TRP A 58 16.01 -11.42 4.58
N SER A 59 16.09 -12.56 5.28
CA SER A 59 14.96 -13.47 5.44
C SER A 59 13.76 -12.81 6.13
N GLN A 60 13.99 -12.06 7.21
CA GLN A 60 12.93 -11.36 7.95
C GLN A 60 12.35 -10.22 7.12
N VAL A 61 13.18 -9.55 6.32
CA VAL A 61 12.73 -8.54 5.37
C VAL A 61 11.79 -9.16 4.34
N LEU A 62 12.16 -10.30 3.75
CA LEU A 62 11.31 -11.02 2.79
C LEU A 62 9.97 -11.46 3.42
N ASP A 63 9.98 -11.94 4.65
CA ASP A 63 8.74 -12.29 5.38
C ASP A 63 7.82 -11.07 5.51
N GLY A 64 8.36 -9.92 5.94
CA GLY A 64 7.60 -8.67 6.03
C GLY A 64 7.09 -8.18 4.68
N ILE A 65 7.87 -8.34 3.60
CA ILE A 65 7.44 -8.03 2.24
C ILE A 65 6.24 -8.91 1.85
N LEU A 66 6.33 -10.22 2.08
CA LEU A 66 5.26 -11.16 1.75
C LEU A 66 3.95 -10.82 2.49
N GLU A 67 4.02 -10.33 3.73
CA GLU A 67 2.84 -9.83 4.45
C GLU A 67 2.20 -8.63 3.76
N VAL A 68 3.00 -7.65 3.29
CA VAL A 68 2.50 -6.49 2.55
C VAL A 68 1.81 -6.94 1.26
N PHE A 69 2.41 -7.86 0.50
CA PHE A 69 1.79 -8.40 -0.72
C PHE A 69 0.45 -9.10 -0.46
N LYS A 70 0.37 -9.92 0.60
CA LYS A 70 -0.87 -10.59 1.00
C LYS A 70 -1.96 -9.59 1.41
N SER A 71 -1.61 -8.37 1.80
CA SER A 71 -2.56 -7.32 2.16
C SER A 71 -3.17 -6.59 0.95
N LEU A 72 -2.58 -6.70 -0.24
CA LEU A 72 -3.01 -5.98 -1.44
C LEU A 72 -4.44 -6.35 -1.92
N PRO A 73 -4.83 -7.64 -2.04
CA PRO A 73 -6.18 -7.99 -2.50
C PRO A 73 -7.28 -7.38 -1.63
N LYS A 74 -7.10 -7.40 -0.30
CA LYS A 74 -8.01 -6.78 0.66
C LYS A 74 -8.08 -5.25 0.51
N ALA A 75 -6.99 -4.62 0.07
CA ALA A 75 -6.97 -3.19 -0.16
C ALA A 75 -7.74 -2.78 -1.41
N GLU A 76 -7.62 -3.55 -2.50
CA GLU A 76 -8.42 -3.32 -3.72
C GLU A 76 -9.91 -3.53 -3.44
N GLU A 77 -10.29 -4.60 -2.71
CA GLU A 77 -11.68 -4.82 -2.28
C GLU A 77 -12.22 -3.70 -1.38
N GLY A 78 -11.36 -3.14 -0.52
CA GLY A 78 -11.71 -2.03 0.36
C GLY A 78 -12.03 -0.73 -0.39
N ASP A 79 -11.27 -0.44 -1.46
CA ASP A 79 -11.51 0.71 -2.34
C ASP A 79 -12.74 0.53 -3.23
N GLU A 80 -13.03 -0.70 -3.69
CA GLU A 80 -14.28 -1.01 -4.42
C GLU A 80 -15.53 -0.90 -3.52
N ASN A 81 -15.39 -1.17 -2.22
CA ASN A 81 -16.47 -1.03 -1.24
C ASN A 81 -16.64 0.40 -0.70
N VAL A 82 -15.74 1.34 -1.05
CA VAL A 82 -16.08 2.76 -1.03
C VAL A 82 -16.98 3.01 -2.24
N ILE A 83 -18.18 2.43 -2.20
CA ILE A 83 -19.31 2.99 -2.93
C ILE A 83 -19.43 4.39 -2.38
N ASP A 84 -18.95 5.34 -3.17
CA ASP A 84 -18.99 6.77 -2.93
C ASP A 84 -20.32 7.09 -2.24
N GLU A 85 -20.26 7.48 -0.95
CA GLU A 85 -21.45 7.80 -0.17
C GLU A 85 -22.29 8.85 -0.91
N ASP A 86 -21.63 9.70 -1.70
CA ASP A 86 -22.28 10.68 -2.57
C ASP A 86 -23.03 10.00 -3.72
N VAL A 87 -22.49 8.97 -4.37
CA VAL A 87 -23.21 8.18 -5.40
C VAL A 87 -24.44 7.50 -4.80
N LYS A 88 -24.30 6.90 -3.62
CA LYS A 88 -25.41 6.21 -2.94
C LYS A 88 -26.51 7.20 -2.52
N TYR A 89 -26.12 8.39 -2.09
CA TYR A 89 -27.03 9.49 -1.75
C TYR A 89 -27.75 10.05 -2.98
N LEU A 90 -27.04 10.22 -4.10
CA LEU A 90 -27.62 10.68 -5.37
C LEU A 90 -28.62 9.67 -5.93
N GLU A 91 -28.34 8.37 -5.84
CA GLU A 91 -29.28 7.31 -6.24
C GLU A 91 -30.53 7.31 -5.37
N PHE A 92 -30.39 7.51 -4.06
CA PHE A 92 -31.50 7.66 -3.13
C PHE A 92 -32.41 8.84 -3.53
N LEU A 93 -31.84 10.04 -3.74
CA LEU A 93 -32.60 11.22 -4.18
C LEU A 93 -33.30 11.00 -5.53
N ALA A 94 -32.67 10.28 -6.46
CA ALA A 94 -33.26 9.95 -7.76
C ALA A 94 -34.44 8.96 -7.65
N GLN A 95 -34.45 8.08 -6.65
CA GLN A 95 -35.60 7.22 -6.36
C GLN A 95 -36.72 7.99 -5.66
N GLU A 96 -36.40 8.86 -4.71
CA GLU A 96 -37.37 9.70 -3.98
C GLU A 96 -38.17 10.58 -4.97
N LYS A 97 -37.47 11.24 -5.90
CA LYS A 97 -38.10 12.05 -6.95
C LYS A 97 -39.01 11.22 -7.86
N ARG A 98 -38.59 10.02 -8.26
CA ARG A 98 -39.42 9.13 -9.11
C ARG A 98 -40.70 8.71 -8.41
N LYS A 99 -40.63 8.37 -7.12
CA LYS A 99 -41.82 8.02 -6.32
C LYS A 99 -42.77 9.21 -6.15
N SER A 100 -42.23 10.40 -5.89
CA SER A 100 -43.04 11.63 -5.81
C SER A 100 -43.73 11.95 -7.14
N HIS A 101 -43.05 11.77 -8.27
CA HIS A 101 -43.63 12.00 -9.60
C HIS A 101 -44.75 11.01 -9.95
N MET A 102 -44.63 9.75 -9.51
CA MET A 102 -45.68 8.73 -9.73
C MET A 102 -46.92 8.92 -8.84
N ASN A 103 -46.79 9.55 -7.67
CA ASN A 103 -47.91 9.80 -6.76
C ASN A 103 -48.75 11.03 -7.14
N HIS A 104 -48.30 11.82 -8.12
CA HIS A 104 -48.99 13.01 -8.63
C HIS A 104 -49.61 12.80 -10.03
N LEU A 105 -49.61 11.58 -10.55
CA LEU A 105 -50.32 11.14 -11.76
C LEU A 105 -51.56 10.32 -11.37
#